data_AF-C3S9L9-F1
#
_entry.id   AF-C3S9L9-F1
#
_cell.length_a   1.000
_cell.length_b   1.000
_cell.length_c   1.000
_cell.angle_alpha   90.00
_cell.angle_beta   90.00
_cell.angle_gamma   90.00
#
_symmetry.space_group_name_H-M   'P 1'
#
loop_
_entity.id
_entity.type
_entity.pdbx_description
1 polymer ?
#
loop_
_entity_poly.entity_id
_entity_poly.type
_entity_poly.pdbx_seq_one_letter_code
_entity_poly.pdbx_strand_id
1 'polypeptide(L)'
;QAVPLSRSEKCIVGTGLERQVALDSGVPAIADHEGRVLYTDIDKIVLSSNGDTIGIPLVMYQRSNKNTCMHQKTQVGRGKCIKKGQVLADGAATVGGELALGKNVLVTYMPWEGYNFE
;
A
#
# COMPACT_ATOMS: atom_id res chain seq x y z
N GLN A 1 5.81 -1.80 -16.28
CA GLN A 1 4.60 -2.53 -16.73
C GLN A 1 4.10 -3.55 -15.70
N ALA A 2 4.58 -3.52 -14.45
CA ALA A 2 4.08 -4.40 -13.40
C ALA A 2 2.57 -4.22 -13.15
N VAL A 3 1.89 -5.31 -12.82
CA VAL A 3 0.47 -5.33 -12.49
C VAL A 3 0.34 -5.43 -10.96
N PRO A 4 -0.53 -4.63 -10.32
CA PRO A 4 -0.79 -4.78 -8.89
C PRO A 4 -1.24 -6.19 -8.54
N LEU A 5 -0.53 -6.82 -7.62
CA LEU A 5 -0.85 -8.16 -7.14
C LEU A 5 -1.88 -8.10 -6.01
N SER A 6 -2.67 -9.15 -5.85
CA SER A 6 -3.56 -9.29 -4.68
C SER A 6 -2.77 -9.27 -3.36
N ARG A 7 -1.55 -9.81 -3.38
CA ARG A 7 -0.60 -9.75 -2.25
C ARG A 7 0.77 -9.35 -2.78
N SER A 8 1.10 -8.07 -2.74
CA SER A 8 2.46 -7.61 -3.00
C SER A 8 3.40 -7.92 -1.82
N GLU A 9 4.71 -7.91 -2.08
CA GLU A 9 5.75 -7.95 -1.05
C GLU A 9 6.77 -6.84 -1.25
N LYS A 10 7.33 -6.34 -0.15
CA LYS A 10 8.51 -5.48 -0.19
C LYS A 10 9.68 -6.25 -0.80
N CYS A 11 10.48 -5.57 -1.62
CA CYS A 11 11.71 -6.16 -2.12
C CYS A 11 12.68 -6.44 -0.96
N ILE A 12 13.38 -7.57 -1.00
CA ILE A 12 14.45 -7.88 -0.03
C ILE A 12 15.68 -7.00 -0.29
N VAL A 13 15.95 -6.70 -1.56
CA VAL A 13 17.02 -5.80 -2.00
C VAL A 13 16.37 -4.59 -2.65
N GLY A 14 16.53 -3.42 -2.02
CA GLY A 14 15.96 -2.15 -2.46
C GLY A 14 17.01 -1.06 -2.66
N THR A 15 16.57 0.06 -3.20
CA THR A 15 17.38 1.26 -3.49
C THR A 15 17.25 2.35 -2.43
N GLY A 16 16.19 2.29 -1.62
CA GLY A 16 15.79 3.33 -0.66
C GLY A 16 14.79 4.34 -1.23
N LEU A 17 14.56 4.35 -2.55
CA LEU A 17 13.60 5.25 -3.21
C LEU A 17 12.15 4.77 -3.09
N GLU A 18 11.93 3.50 -2.71
CA GLU A 18 10.63 2.83 -2.74
C GLU A 18 9.59 3.57 -1.89
N ARG A 19 10.02 4.13 -0.75
CA ARG A 19 9.15 4.90 0.15
C ARG A 19 8.75 6.22 -0.46
N GLN A 20 9.70 6.96 -1.02
CA GLN A 20 9.42 8.26 -1.63
C GLN A 20 8.51 8.10 -2.85
N VAL A 21 8.79 7.13 -3.71
CA VAL A 21 7.95 6.82 -4.88
C VAL A 21 6.53 6.45 -4.47
N ALA A 22 6.36 5.66 -3.41
CA ALA A 22 5.02 5.31 -2.93
C ALA A 22 4.25 6.54 -2.42
N LEU A 23 4.90 7.42 -1.65
CA LEU A 23 4.26 8.64 -1.14
C LEU A 23 3.92 9.62 -2.25
N ASP A 24 4.87 9.89 -3.15
CA ASP A 24 4.70 10.86 -4.25
C ASP A 24 3.71 10.36 -5.31
N SER A 25 3.43 9.06 -5.36
CA SER A 25 2.43 8.48 -6.28
C SER A 25 0.98 8.85 -5.94
N GLY A 26 0.70 9.28 -4.70
CA GLY A 26 -0.66 9.53 -4.21
C GLY A 26 -1.55 8.28 -4.10
N VAL A 27 -0.99 7.08 -4.24
CA VAL A 27 -1.72 5.82 -4.17
C VAL A 27 -2.06 5.39 -2.72
N PRO A 28 -1.15 5.52 -1.73
CA PRO A 28 -1.48 5.27 -0.33
C PRO A 28 -2.39 6.36 0.26
N ALA A 29 -3.22 5.99 1.23
CA ALA A 29 -3.96 6.98 2.03
C ALA A 29 -3.03 7.54 3.12
N ILE A 30 -2.89 8.87 3.17
CA ILE A 30 -1.99 9.58 4.10
C ILE A 30 -2.84 10.41 5.07
N ALA A 31 -2.36 10.56 6.31
CA ALA A 31 -3.01 11.38 7.32
C ALA A 31 -2.73 12.88 7.11
N ASP A 32 -3.77 13.66 6.80
CA ASP A 32 -3.65 15.12 6.70
C ASP A 32 -3.51 15.81 8.07
N HIS A 33 -4.09 15.19 9.10
CA HIS A 33 -4.10 15.68 10.47
C HIS A 33 -3.53 14.62 11.42
N GLU A 34 -2.89 15.07 12.48
CA GLU A 34 -2.55 14.20 13.61
C GLU A 34 -3.79 13.86 14.43
N GLY A 35 -3.81 12.73 15.11
CA GLY A 35 -4.98 12.32 15.87
C GLY A 35 -4.93 10.87 16.32
N ARG A 36 -6.03 10.40 16.91
CA ARG A 36 -6.17 9.02 17.38
C ARG A 36 -7.20 8.27 16.54
N VAL A 37 -6.86 7.06 16.09
CA VAL A 37 -7.81 6.20 15.38
C VAL A 37 -8.94 5.78 16.32
N LEU A 38 -10.16 6.22 16.03
CA LEU A 38 -11.35 5.84 16.80
C LEU A 38 -11.80 4.44 16.40
N TYR A 39 -11.90 4.19 15.10
CA TYR A 39 -12.14 2.88 14.52
C TYR A 39 -11.74 2.87 13.04
N THR A 40 -11.65 1.66 12.51
CA THR A 40 -11.26 1.39 11.13
C THR A 40 -12.30 0.49 10.52
N ASP A 41 -12.82 0.88 9.37
CA ASP A 41 -13.71 0.09 8.54
C ASP A 41 -12.98 -0.35 7.27
N ILE A 42 -13.68 -1.11 6.43
CA ILE A 42 -13.19 -1.53 5.12
C ILE A 42 -13.12 -0.33 4.17
N ASP A 43 -14.10 0.56 4.20
CA ASP A 43 -14.25 1.68 3.26
C ASP A 43 -13.80 3.03 3.81
N LYS A 44 -13.48 3.14 5.11
CA LYS A 44 -13.04 4.39 5.74
C LYS A 44 -12.25 4.18 7.03
N ILE A 45 -11.46 5.19 7.37
CA ILE A 45 -10.75 5.32 8.65
C ILE A 45 -11.31 6.53 9.38
N VAL A 46 -11.65 6.38 10.66
CA VAL A 46 -12.15 7.49 11.47
C VAL A 46 -11.12 7.88 12.52
N LEU A 47 -10.68 9.14 12.43
CA LEU A 47 -9.70 9.75 13.33
C LEU A 47 -10.39 10.79 14.23
N SER A 48 -9.93 10.90 15.47
CA SER A 48 -10.22 12.04 16.34
C SER A 48 -9.01 12.96 16.37
N SER A 49 -9.22 14.22 15.99
CA SER A 49 -8.19 15.26 15.94
C SER A 49 -8.75 16.53 16.59
N ASN A 50 -8.10 17.04 17.63
CA ASN A 50 -8.46 18.29 18.31
C ASN A 50 -9.94 18.44 18.73
N GLY A 51 -10.61 17.33 19.04
CA GLY A 51 -12.03 17.30 19.41
C GLY A 51 -12.99 17.02 18.25
N ASP A 52 -12.52 17.13 17.00
CA ASP A 52 -13.28 16.80 15.81
C ASP A 52 -13.09 15.34 15.37
N THR A 53 -14.08 14.82 14.66
CA THR A 53 -14.04 13.47 14.06
C THR A 53 -13.89 13.59 12.56
N ILE A 54 -12.78 13.08 12.03
CA ILE A 54 -12.41 13.14 10.61
C ILE A 54 -12.54 11.73 10.02
N GLY A 55 -13.40 11.59 9.01
CA GLY A 55 -13.53 10.36 8.23
C GLY A 55 -12.70 10.44 6.95
N ILE A 56 -11.79 9.49 6.76
CA ILE A 56 -10.96 9.37 5.56
C ILE A 56 -11.49 8.18 4.75
N PRO A 57 -12.14 8.42 3.60
CA PRO A 57 -12.61 7.33 2.74
C PRO A 57 -11.45 6.59 2.09
N LEU A 58 -11.63 5.30 1.86
CA LEU A 58 -10.67 4.41 1.22
C LEU A 58 -11.19 3.96 -0.14
N VAL A 59 -10.25 3.78 -1.07
CA VAL A 59 -10.56 3.24 -2.39
C VAL A 59 -10.75 1.73 -2.31
N MET A 60 -11.93 1.25 -2.68
CA MET A 60 -12.29 -0.18 -2.62
C MET A 60 -12.61 -0.72 -4.00
N TYR A 61 -11.83 -1.72 -4.44
CA TYR A 61 -12.06 -2.48 -5.69
C TYR A 61 -12.34 -1.63 -6.94
N GLN A 62 -11.68 -0.48 -7.06
CA GLN A 62 -11.88 0.42 -8.18
C GLN A 62 -11.08 -0.05 -9.40
N ARG A 63 -11.67 0.03 -10.59
CA ARG A 63 -11.00 -0.31 -11.84
C ARG A 63 -10.13 0.86 -12.32
N SER A 64 -8.88 0.59 -12.68
CA SER A 64 -8.00 1.56 -13.31
C SER A 64 -8.21 1.67 -14.82
N ASN A 65 -7.66 2.72 -15.44
CA ASN A 65 -7.68 2.89 -16.91
C ASN A 65 -7.04 1.73 -17.68
N LYS A 66 -6.14 0.97 -17.05
CA LYS A 66 -5.49 -0.22 -17.63
C LYS A 66 -6.10 -1.54 -17.11
N ASN A 67 -7.33 -1.49 -16.60
CA ASN A 67 -8.08 -2.64 -16.09
C ASN A 67 -7.40 -3.39 -14.92
N THR A 68 -6.61 -2.67 -14.12
CA THR A 68 -6.05 -3.21 -12.87
C THR A 68 -6.91 -2.81 -11.67
N CYS A 69 -6.79 -3.55 -10.57
CA CYS A 69 -7.53 -3.27 -9.34
C CYS A 69 -6.79 -2.22 -8.50
N MET A 70 -7.49 -1.13 -8.16
CA MET A 70 -7.10 -0.14 -7.17
C MET A 70 -7.85 -0.43 -5.87
N HIS A 71 -7.10 -0.80 -4.84
CA HIS A 71 -7.65 -1.12 -3.53
C HIS A 71 -6.68 -0.63 -2.46
N GLN A 72 -7.21 0.09 -1.49
CA GLN A 72 -6.49 0.55 -0.32
C GLN A 72 -6.80 -0.33 0.88
N LYS A 73 -5.74 -0.81 1.55
CA LYS A 73 -5.80 -1.66 2.73
C LYS A 73 -5.20 -0.96 3.93
N THR A 74 -5.97 -0.90 5.00
CA THR A 74 -5.60 -0.21 6.24
C THR A 74 -4.37 -0.84 6.91
N GLN A 75 -3.44 0.01 7.34
CA GLN A 75 -2.22 -0.35 8.06
C GLN A 75 -2.26 0.06 9.54
N VAL A 76 -3.36 0.69 9.96
CA VAL A 76 -3.55 1.21 11.30
C VAL A 76 -4.72 0.52 11.97
N GLY A 77 -4.56 0.22 13.26
CA GLY A 77 -5.61 -0.34 14.11
C GLY A 77 -6.21 0.72 15.02
N ARG A 78 -7.36 0.39 15.61
CA ARG A 78 -8.05 1.21 16.61
C ARG A 78 -7.13 1.60 17.77
N GLY A 79 -7.24 2.85 18.21
CA GLY A 79 -6.54 3.38 19.37
C GLY A 79 -5.13 3.89 19.11
N LYS A 80 -4.57 3.68 17.91
CA LYS A 80 -3.23 4.16 17.52
C LYS A 80 -3.23 5.68 17.33
N CYS A 81 -2.19 6.34 17.83
CA CYS A 81 -1.92 7.75 17.54
C CYS A 81 -1.18 7.88 16.21
N ILE A 82 -1.66 8.80 15.39
CA ILE A 82 -1.20 9.05 14.03
C ILE A 82 -0.65 10.47 13.97
N LYS A 83 0.47 10.64 13.27
CA LYS A 83 1.04 11.96 12.96
C LYS A 83 0.62 12.40 11.57
N LYS A 84 0.59 13.71 11.35
CA LYS A 84 0.46 14.28 9.99
C LYS A 84 1.53 13.69 9.06
N GLY A 85 1.14 13.32 7.84
CA GLY A 85 1.99 12.72 6.82
C GLY A 85 2.25 11.22 7.00
N GLN A 86 1.66 10.57 8.00
CA GLN A 86 1.80 9.14 8.21
C GLN A 86 0.88 8.35 7.26
N VAL A 87 1.38 7.24 6.71
CA VAL A 87 0.58 6.31 5.89
C VAL A 87 -0.44 5.59 6.77
N LEU A 88 -1.71 5.70 6.38
CA LEU A 88 -2.85 5.10 7.04
C LEU A 88 -3.29 3.79 6.38
N ALA A 89 -3.25 3.76 5.04
CA ALA A 89 -3.57 2.60 4.24
C ALA A 89 -2.61 2.49 3.06
N ASP A 90 -2.14 1.28 2.77
CA ASP A 90 -1.40 0.99 1.56
C ASP A 90 -2.37 0.91 0.39
N GLY A 91 -1.99 1.42 -0.77
CA GLY A 91 -2.74 1.22 -2.00
C GLY A 91 -2.20 0.10 -2.89
N ALA A 92 -2.65 0.09 -4.14
CA ALA A 92 -2.22 -0.89 -5.14
C ALA A 92 -0.70 -0.88 -5.33
N ALA A 93 -0.07 -2.06 -5.28
CA ALA A 93 1.37 -2.24 -5.40
C ALA A 93 2.20 -1.46 -4.36
N THR A 94 1.67 -1.29 -3.15
CA THR A 94 2.42 -0.76 -1.99
C THR A 94 2.26 -1.67 -0.79
N VAL A 95 3.32 -1.77 0.03
CA VAL A 95 3.32 -2.52 1.29
C VAL A 95 4.07 -1.70 2.31
N GLY A 96 3.48 -1.44 3.48
CA GLY A 96 4.10 -0.68 4.57
C GLY A 96 4.66 0.67 4.12
N GLY A 97 3.92 1.40 3.27
CA GLY A 97 4.32 2.70 2.73
C GLY A 97 5.45 2.69 1.70
N GLU A 98 5.82 1.53 1.16
CA GLU A 98 6.87 1.38 0.14
C GLU A 98 6.32 0.73 -1.12
N LEU A 99 6.93 1.07 -2.26
CA LEU A 99 6.64 0.48 -3.55
C LEU A 99 6.92 -1.04 -3.55
N ALA A 100 5.91 -1.81 -3.97
CA ALA A 100 5.91 -3.27 -3.94
C ALA A 100 5.28 -3.82 -5.23
N LEU A 101 6.07 -3.80 -6.31
CA LEU A 101 5.63 -4.17 -7.66
C LEU A 101 5.48 -5.68 -7.91
N GLY A 102 5.93 -6.52 -6.98
CA GLY A 102 6.02 -7.96 -7.21
C GLY A 102 6.13 -8.80 -5.93
N LYS A 103 6.82 -9.94 -6.08
CA LYS A 103 7.09 -10.94 -5.05
C LYS A 103 8.57 -11.28 -5.02
N ASN A 104 9.06 -11.69 -3.85
CA ASN A 104 10.37 -12.31 -3.76
C ASN A 104 10.20 -13.81 -4.04
N VAL A 105 10.98 -14.34 -4.97
CA VAL A 105 10.91 -15.75 -5.38
C VAL A 105 12.28 -16.40 -5.22
N LEU A 106 12.29 -17.67 -4.84
CA LEU A 106 13.50 -18.48 -4.84
C LEU A 106 13.82 -18.86 -6.27
N VAL A 107 15.04 -18.54 -6.72
CA VAL A 107 15.49 -18.79 -8.09
C VAL A 107 16.64 -19.77 -8.08
N THR A 108 16.64 -20.70 -9.03
CA THR A 108 17.76 -21.59 -9.34
C THR A 108 18.24 -21.31 -10.76
N TYR A 109 19.57 -21.29 -10.95
CA TYR A 109 20.18 -21.09 -12.26
C TYR A 109 20.64 -22.44 -12.82
N MET A 110 19.76 -23.11 -13.57
CA MET A 110 20.08 -24.34 -14.28
C MET A 110 19.24 -24.46 -15.57
N PRO A 111 19.78 -25.04 -16.65
CA PRO A 111 18.94 -25.48 -17.77
C PRO A 111 17.91 -26.50 -17.28
N TRP A 112 16.66 -26.34 -17.71
CA TRP A 112 15.58 -27.25 -17.36
C TRP A 112 14.95 -27.81 -18.62
N GLU A 113 15.52 -28.89 -19.15
CA GLU A 113 14.98 -29.67 -20.28
C GLU A 113 14.55 -28.84 -21.51
N GLY A 114 15.18 -27.68 -21.73
CA GLY A 114 14.82 -26.74 -22.81
C GLY A 114 13.58 -25.89 -22.55
N TYR A 115 12.87 -26.04 -21.42
CA TYR A 115 11.73 -25.18 -21.05
C TYR A 115 12.13 -23.73 -20.76
N ASN A 116 13.38 -23.50 -20.37
CA ASN A 116 13.98 -22.17 -20.24
C ASN A 116 14.99 -21.87 -21.35
N PHE A 117 14.86 -22.52 -22.51
CA PHE A 117 15.53 -22.11 -23.74
C PHE A 117 14.90 -20.81 -24.25
N GLU A 118 15.72 -20.00 -24.91
CA GLU A 118 15.43 -18.62 -25.33
C GLU A 118 14.12 -18.44 -26.11
#